data_AF-C0Z2T9-F1
#
_entry.id   AF-C0Z2T9-F1
#
_cell.length_a   1.000
_cell.length_b   1.000
_cell.length_c   1.000
_cell.angle_alpha   90.00
_cell.angle_beta   90.00
_cell.angle_gamma   90.00
#
_symmetry.space_group_name_H-M   'P 1'
#
loop_
_entity.id
_entity.type
_entity.pdbx_description
1 polymer ?
#
loop_
_entity_poly.entity_id
_entity_poly.type
_entity_poly.pdbx_seq_one_letter_code
_entity_poly.pdbx_strand_id
1 'polypeptide(L)'
;MRTLSSQLYSNGGLTWFQKKNQSSLFIKHLRVSKPSRVQLISAVQFRPCIDIHKGKVKQIVGSTLRDLKEDGSVLVTNFESDKSAEEYAKMYKEDGLTGGHVIMLGADPLSQAAAIGALHAYPGGLQVGGGINSENCMSYIEEGASHVIVTSYVFNNGKIDLERLKDIVSIVGKQRLILDLSCRKKDGRYAIVTDRWQKFSDVILDEKSLEFLGGSRTQERDV
;
A
#
# COMPACT_ATOMS: atom_id res chain seq x y z
N MET A 1 -2.46 -53.08 10.62
CA MET A 1 -2.20 -54.53 10.70
C MET A 1 -3.53 -55.28 10.53
N ARG A 2 -3.93 -55.58 9.29
CA ARG A 2 -4.91 -56.61 8.92
C ARG A 2 -4.57 -57.03 7.49
N THR A 3 -4.02 -58.23 7.38
CA THR A 3 -3.67 -58.97 6.16
C THR A 3 -4.86 -59.77 5.66
N LEU A 4 -4.82 -60.12 4.37
CA LEU A 4 -5.33 -61.30 3.63
C LEU A 4 -5.69 -60.82 2.20
N SER A 5 -4.83 -60.93 1.18
CA SER A 5 -4.24 -62.08 0.48
C SER A 5 -5.25 -63.00 -0.24
N SER A 6 -5.26 -62.92 -1.57
CA SER A 6 -5.10 -64.03 -2.54
C SER A 6 -5.35 -63.46 -3.97
N GLN A 7 -4.37 -63.40 -4.88
CA GLN A 7 -3.95 -64.48 -5.81
C GLN A 7 -5.10 -64.89 -6.77
N LEU A 8 -4.97 -65.06 -8.10
CA LEU A 8 -3.84 -65.34 -9.00
C LEU A 8 -4.35 -65.46 -10.48
N TYR A 9 -3.43 -65.34 -11.45
CA TYR A 9 -3.42 -65.91 -12.83
C TYR A 9 -4.49 -65.45 -13.87
N SER A 10 -4.25 -65.36 -15.19
CA SER A 10 -3.08 -65.52 -16.07
C SER A 10 -3.45 -65.13 -17.52
N ASN A 11 -2.45 -64.74 -18.30
CA ASN A 11 -2.20 -65.02 -19.73
C ASN A 11 -3.09 -64.43 -20.85
N GLY A 12 -2.42 -63.71 -21.75
CA GLY A 12 -2.35 -64.14 -23.15
C GLY A 12 -2.74 -63.14 -24.24
N GLY A 13 -1.78 -62.76 -25.08
CA GLY A 13 -1.95 -62.84 -26.54
C GLY A 13 -2.28 -61.58 -27.36
N LEU A 14 -1.22 -60.99 -27.92
CA LEU A 14 -1.04 -60.49 -29.31
C LEU A 14 -2.26 -60.36 -30.27
N THR A 15 -2.46 -59.15 -30.83
CA THR A 15 -2.25 -58.76 -32.27
C THR A 15 -3.26 -57.74 -32.82
N TRP A 16 -2.71 -56.92 -33.71
CA TRP A 16 -3.27 -55.81 -34.48
C TRP A 16 -4.51 -56.13 -35.33
N PHE A 17 -5.46 -55.19 -35.44
CA PHE A 17 -6.10 -54.81 -36.72
C PHE A 17 -6.85 -53.48 -36.60
N GLN A 18 -6.58 -52.57 -37.54
CA GLN A 18 -7.30 -51.31 -37.77
C GLN A 18 -8.78 -51.55 -38.13
N LYS A 19 -9.69 -50.75 -37.56
CA LYS A 19 -10.89 -50.32 -38.29
C LYS A 19 -11.41 -48.97 -37.76
N LYS A 20 -11.41 -47.98 -38.66
CA LYS A 20 -12.08 -46.69 -38.51
C LYS A 20 -13.60 -46.88 -38.47
N ASN A 21 -14.26 -46.40 -37.42
CA ASN A 21 -15.51 -45.63 -37.47
C ASN A 21 -16.03 -45.40 -36.05
N GLN A 22 -16.00 -44.15 -35.57
CA GLN A 22 -16.83 -43.74 -34.45
C GLN A 22 -17.63 -42.51 -34.86
N SER A 23 -18.92 -42.76 -35.11
CA SER A 23 -19.97 -41.77 -34.98
C SER A 23 -20.04 -41.33 -33.51
N SER A 24 -19.59 -40.09 -33.27
CA SER A 24 -19.63 -39.43 -31.97
C SER A 24 -21.08 -39.22 -31.51
N LEU A 25 -21.48 -39.95 -30.46
CA LEU A 25 -22.69 -39.72 -29.70
C LEU A 25 -22.47 -38.60 -28.68
N PHE A 26 -23.38 -37.65 -28.69
CA PHE A 26 -23.50 -36.49 -27.82
C PHE A 26 -23.31 -36.82 -26.32
N ILE A 27 -22.29 -36.24 -25.69
CA ILE A 27 -22.31 -35.93 -24.26
C ILE A 27 -22.25 -34.40 -24.12
N LYS A 28 -23.42 -33.77 -23.94
CA LYS A 28 -23.50 -32.37 -23.50
C LYS A 28 -22.95 -32.29 -22.09
N HIS A 29 -21.69 -31.87 -21.94
CA HIS A 29 -21.15 -31.43 -20.67
C HIS A 29 -21.93 -30.18 -20.21
N LEU A 30 -22.74 -30.33 -19.16
CA LEU A 30 -23.28 -29.20 -18.41
C LEU A 30 -22.10 -28.43 -17.82
N ARG A 31 -21.79 -27.26 -18.40
CA ARG A 31 -20.88 -26.30 -17.79
C ARG A 31 -21.58 -25.68 -16.58
N VAL A 32 -21.20 -26.10 -15.39
CA VAL A 32 -21.49 -25.35 -14.17
C VAL A 32 -20.71 -24.03 -14.26
N SER A 33 -21.43 -22.93 -14.50
CA SER A 33 -20.85 -21.59 -14.39
C SER A 33 -20.45 -21.33 -12.95
N LYS A 34 -19.20 -20.89 -12.74
CA LYS A 34 -18.76 -20.40 -11.42
C LYS A 34 -19.68 -19.26 -10.99
N PRO A 35 -20.10 -19.20 -9.71
CA PRO A 35 -20.92 -18.10 -9.25
C PRO A 35 -20.15 -16.80 -9.45
N SER A 36 -20.79 -15.82 -10.09
CA SER A 36 -20.28 -14.46 -10.17
C SER A 36 -20.10 -13.95 -8.75
N ARG A 37 -18.87 -13.55 -8.44
CA ARG A 37 -18.50 -12.99 -7.14
C ARG A 37 -19.28 -11.68 -6.98
N VAL A 38 -20.33 -11.68 -6.16
CA VAL A 38 -21.04 -10.46 -5.78
C VAL A 38 -20.02 -9.57 -5.09
N GLN A 39 -19.61 -8.48 -5.75
CA GLN A 39 -18.77 -7.46 -5.13
C GLN A 39 -19.64 -6.73 -4.11
N LEU A 40 -19.50 -7.11 -2.84
CA LEU A 40 -19.91 -6.29 -1.71
C LEU A 40 -19.08 -5.00 -1.74
N ILE A 41 -19.67 -3.93 -2.27
CA ILE A 41 -19.11 -2.59 -2.14
C ILE A 41 -19.44 -2.15 -0.72
N SER A 42 -18.49 -2.38 0.20
CA SER A 42 -18.55 -1.76 1.52
C SER A 42 -18.31 -0.26 1.36
N ALA A 43 -19.14 0.57 1.99
CA ALA A 43 -18.89 2.02 2.07
C ALA A 43 -17.62 2.37 2.87
N VAL A 44 -17.08 1.40 3.63
CA VAL A 44 -15.91 1.56 4.49
C VAL A 44 -14.87 0.50 4.15
N GLN A 45 -13.62 0.94 4.04
CA GLN A 45 -12.47 0.06 3.83
C GLN A 45 -11.51 0.21 5.02
N PHE A 46 -11.12 -0.91 5.62
CA PHE A 46 -10.02 -0.93 6.59
C PHE A 46 -8.68 -0.87 5.85
N ARG A 47 -7.79 0.04 6.27
CA ARG A 47 -6.45 0.24 5.69
C ARG A 47 -5.40 0.14 6.79
N PRO A 48 -4.58 -0.92 6.80
CA PRO A 48 -3.61 -1.11 7.87
C PRO A 48 -2.41 -0.15 7.73
N CYS A 49 -1.71 0.11 8.84
CA CYS A 49 -0.52 0.95 8.89
C CYS A 49 0.69 0.13 9.38
N ILE A 50 1.88 0.44 8.86
CA ILE A 50 3.18 0.00 9.38
C ILE A 50 4.04 1.24 9.59
N ASP A 51 4.08 1.74 10.82
CA ASP A 51 4.97 2.83 11.22
C ASP A 51 6.36 2.27 11.56
N ILE A 52 7.40 2.78 10.91
CA ILE A 52 8.77 2.29 11.02
C ILE A 52 9.69 3.40 11.57
N HIS A 53 10.46 3.08 12.60
CA HIS A 53 11.49 3.97 13.13
C HIS A 53 12.73 3.17 13.54
N LYS A 54 13.91 3.53 13.03
CA LYS A 54 15.17 2.79 13.22
C LYS A 54 15.05 1.31 12.81
N GLY A 55 14.35 1.05 11.70
CA GLY A 55 14.13 -0.30 11.17
C GLY A 55 13.18 -1.21 11.96
N LYS A 56 12.49 -0.67 12.98
CA LYS A 56 11.54 -1.40 13.81
C LYS A 56 10.13 -0.88 13.61
N VAL A 57 9.15 -1.78 13.65
CA VAL A 57 7.74 -1.39 13.64
C VAL A 57 7.38 -0.84 15.01
N LYS A 58 6.95 0.42 15.05
CA LYS A 58 6.66 1.13 16.31
C LYS A 58 5.38 1.93 16.21
N GLN A 59 4.60 1.92 17.29
CA GLN A 59 3.59 2.93 17.52
C GLN A 59 4.19 4.02 18.42
N ILE A 60 4.23 5.26 17.93
CA ILE A 60 4.75 6.41 18.68
C ILE A 60 3.64 7.40 19.05
N VAL A 61 3.97 8.33 19.95
CA VAL A 61 3.16 9.55 20.12
C VAL A 61 3.67 10.59 19.14
N GLY A 62 2.93 10.83 18.06
CA GLY A 62 3.38 11.68 16.94
C GLY A 62 3.86 13.09 17.31
N SER A 63 3.28 13.71 18.34
CA SER A 63 3.69 15.05 18.83
C SER A 63 5.08 15.08 19.49
N THR A 64 5.67 13.92 19.78
CA THR A 64 7.00 13.79 20.39
C THR A 64 8.11 13.56 19.36
N LEU A 65 7.76 13.43 18.08
CA LEU A 65 8.71 13.23 16.99
C LEU A 65 9.40 14.55 16.63
N ARG A 66 10.64 14.78 17.09
CA ARG A 66 11.45 15.98 16.76
C ARG A 66 12.59 15.68 15.79
N ASP A 67 12.97 16.67 14.97
CA ASP A 67 14.15 16.57 14.11
C ASP A 67 15.39 16.44 15.02
N LEU A 68 16.29 15.51 14.72
CA LEU A 68 17.45 15.12 15.55
C LEU A 68 18.55 16.20 15.62
N LYS A 69 18.18 17.46 15.87
CA LYS A 69 19.09 18.55 16.20
C LYS A 69 18.82 18.99 17.64
N GLU A 70 19.59 18.39 18.55
CA GLU A 70 20.07 19.02 19.79
C GLU A 70 19.16 19.20 21.02
N ASP A 71 17.99 18.55 21.13
CA ASP A 71 17.41 18.40 22.47
C ASP A 71 17.21 16.93 22.85
N GLY A 72 17.61 16.59 24.07
CA GLY A 72 17.45 15.26 24.65
C GLY A 72 15.99 14.88 24.95
N SER A 73 15.02 15.38 24.17
CA SER A 73 13.64 14.90 24.29
C SER A 73 13.54 13.47 23.74
N VAL A 74 12.97 12.60 24.56
CA VAL A 74 12.83 11.18 24.28
C VAL A 74 11.59 10.97 23.41
N LEU A 75 11.76 10.42 22.21
CA LEU A 75 10.64 9.94 21.39
C LEU A 75 9.80 8.95 22.21
N VAL A 76 8.54 9.28 22.45
CA VAL A 76 7.66 8.42 23.25
C VAL A 76 7.12 7.31 22.36
N THR A 77 7.51 6.08 22.70
CA THR A 77 7.07 4.85 22.04
C THR A 77 6.01 4.19 22.91
N ASN A 78 4.82 3.96 22.36
CA ASN A 78 3.76 3.22 23.04
C ASN A 78 3.99 1.71 22.91
N PHE A 79 4.44 1.29 21.72
CA PHE A 79 4.67 -0.11 21.41
C PHE A 79 5.78 -0.25 20.38
N GLU A 80 6.61 -1.25 20.55
CA GLU A 80 7.58 -1.72 19.57
C GLU A 80 7.30 -3.19 19.32
N SER A 81 7.16 -3.58 18.05
CA SER A 81 6.84 -4.95 17.69
C SER A 81 8.10 -5.80 17.55
N ASP A 82 8.01 -7.06 17.96
CA ASP A 82 8.98 -8.10 17.62
C ASP A 82 8.87 -8.54 16.16
N LYS A 83 7.72 -8.30 15.50
CA LYS A 83 7.50 -8.62 14.09
C LYS A 83 8.11 -7.57 13.18
N SER A 84 8.68 -8.03 12.08
CA SER A 84 9.21 -7.14 11.04
C SER A 84 8.08 -6.50 10.20
N ALA A 85 8.42 -5.43 9.48
CA ALA A 85 7.50 -4.81 8.52
C ALA A 85 7.08 -5.78 7.41
N GLU A 86 7.98 -6.67 6.98
CA GLU A 86 7.71 -7.74 6.02
C GLU A 86 6.67 -8.74 6.53
N GLU A 87 6.75 -9.14 7.80
CA GLU A 87 5.80 -10.06 8.41
C GLU A 87 4.39 -9.46 8.45
N TYR A 88 4.27 -8.17 8.81
CA TYR A 88 2.99 -7.47 8.75
C TYR A 88 2.47 -7.35 7.32
N ALA A 89 3.32 -7.00 6.35
CA ALA A 89 2.93 -6.91 4.95
C ALA A 89 2.42 -8.24 4.39
N LYS A 90 3.07 -9.37 4.75
CA LYS A 90 2.59 -10.72 4.41
C LYS A 90 1.22 -11.01 5.01
N MET A 91 1.02 -10.68 6.28
CA MET A 91 -0.28 -10.83 6.94
C MET A 91 -1.37 -10.02 6.24
N TYR A 92 -1.10 -8.74 5.94
CA TYR A 92 -2.05 -7.88 5.22
C TYR A 92 -2.38 -8.42 3.82
N LYS A 93 -1.41 -9.02 3.15
CA LYS A 93 -1.60 -9.69 1.86
C LYS A 93 -2.48 -10.93 1.96
N GLU A 94 -2.24 -11.77 2.96
CA GLU A 94 -3.04 -12.97 3.23
C GLU A 94 -4.50 -12.61 3.50
N ASP A 95 -4.73 -11.50 4.21
CA ASP A 95 -6.07 -10.96 4.50
C ASP A 95 -6.69 -10.15 3.34
N GLY A 96 -5.94 -9.90 2.26
CA GLY A 96 -6.39 -9.11 1.11
C GLY A 96 -6.60 -7.62 1.39
N LEU A 97 -5.91 -7.06 2.39
CA LEU A 97 -6.03 -5.68 2.82
C LEU A 97 -5.17 -4.75 1.95
N THR A 98 -5.81 -4.03 1.02
CA THR A 98 -5.14 -3.11 0.11
C THR A 98 -5.23 -1.66 0.54
N GLY A 99 -4.29 -0.84 0.09
CA GLY A 99 -4.28 0.61 0.33
C GLY A 99 -3.86 0.99 1.76
N GLY A 100 -3.30 0.03 2.51
CA GLY A 100 -2.56 0.31 3.74
C GLY A 100 -1.25 1.04 3.44
N HIS A 101 -0.66 1.65 4.46
CA HIS A 101 0.52 2.51 4.31
C HIS A 101 1.68 2.09 5.21
N VAL A 102 2.88 2.20 4.66
CA VAL A 102 4.16 2.03 5.36
C VAL A 102 4.78 3.41 5.52
N ILE A 103 4.96 3.87 6.76
CA ILE A 103 5.44 5.23 7.05
C ILE A 103 6.79 5.16 7.73
N MET A 104 7.81 5.74 7.11
CA MET A 104 9.12 5.92 7.71
C MET A 104 9.12 7.18 8.58
N LEU A 105 9.33 7.01 9.89
CA LEU A 105 9.37 8.08 10.88
C LEU A 105 10.79 8.63 11.08
N GLY A 106 11.57 8.68 9.99
CA GLY A 106 12.97 9.11 9.99
C GLY A 106 13.62 8.77 8.65
N ALA A 107 14.75 9.43 8.35
CA ALA A 107 15.52 9.22 7.13
C ALA A 107 16.65 8.18 7.32
N ASP A 108 16.51 7.27 8.28
CA ASP A 108 17.56 6.31 8.58
C ASP A 108 17.52 5.12 7.60
N PRO A 109 18.69 4.59 7.17
CA PRO A 109 18.75 3.49 6.21
C PRO A 109 18.04 2.20 6.66
N LEU A 110 17.93 1.96 7.98
CA LEU A 110 17.25 0.77 8.50
C LEU A 110 15.74 0.88 8.29
N SER A 111 15.15 2.06 8.48
CA SER A 111 13.74 2.31 8.18
C SER A 111 13.44 2.19 6.69
N GLN A 112 14.33 2.71 5.84
CA GLN A 112 14.22 2.55 4.39
C GLN A 112 14.27 1.08 3.97
N ALA A 113 15.23 0.31 4.48
CA ALA A 113 15.34 -1.13 4.18
C ALA A 113 14.10 -1.91 4.64
N ALA A 114 13.58 -1.63 5.84
CA ALA A 114 12.38 -2.27 6.35
C ALA A 114 11.13 -1.89 5.54
N ALA A 115 11.03 -0.65 5.05
CA ALA A 115 9.94 -0.23 4.18
C ALA A 115 10.00 -0.98 2.83
N ILE A 116 11.17 -1.05 2.20
CA ILE A 116 11.37 -1.80 0.94
C ILE A 116 11.01 -3.28 1.13
N GLY A 117 11.44 -3.91 2.22
CA GLY A 117 11.05 -5.30 2.53
C GLY A 117 9.53 -5.48 2.59
N ALA A 118 8.80 -4.57 3.25
CA ALA A 118 7.34 -4.60 3.28
C ALA A 118 6.71 -4.46 1.89
N LEU A 119 7.25 -3.59 1.03
CA LEU A 119 6.80 -3.42 -0.35
C LEU A 119 7.04 -4.68 -1.19
N HIS A 120 8.20 -5.33 -1.05
CA HIS A 120 8.51 -6.60 -1.71
C HIS A 120 7.60 -7.74 -1.24
N ALA A 121 7.24 -7.75 0.04
CA ALA A 121 6.33 -8.74 0.61
C ALA A 121 4.91 -8.62 0.05
N TYR A 122 4.46 -7.39 -0.23
CA TYR A 122 3.14 -7.12 -0.82
C TYR A 122 3.19 -6.12 -2.00
N PRO A 123 3.73 -6.52 -3.17
CA PRO A 123 3.84 -5.65 -4.32
C PRO A 123 2.46 -5.17 -4.79
N GLY A 124 2.30 -3.85 -4.95
CA GLY A 124 1.05 -3.20 -5.31
C GLY A 124 -0.02 -3.18 -4.22
N GLY A 125 0.24 -3.73 -3.02
CA GLY A 125 -0.72 -3.76 -1.92
C GLY A 125 -0.64 -2.54 -1.00
N LEU A 126 0.59 -2.03 -0.78
CA LEU A 126 0.89 -0.99 0.19
C LEU A 126 1.28 0.33 -0.47
N GLN A 127 1.08 1.42 0.26
CA GLN A 127 1.51 2.77 -0.07
C GLN A 127 2.72 3.10 0.81
N VAL A 128 3.59 4.03 0.41
CA VAL A 128 4.78 4.37 1.22
C VAL A 128 4.92 5.88 1.43
N GLY A 129 5.24 6.28 2.65
CA GLY A 129 5.46 7.67 3.04
C GLY A 129 6.64 7.84 3.99
N GLY A 130 7.01 9.09 4.23
CA GLY A 130 8.18 9.46 5.03
C GLY A 130 9.39 9.78 4.16
N GLY A 131 9.75 11.06 4.07
CA GLY A 131 10.90 11.51 3.27
C GLY A 131 10.76 11.36 1.74
N ILE A 132 9.55 11.14 1.24
CA ILE A 132 9.29 11.08 -0.22
C ILE A 132 9.53 12.44 -0.86
N ASN A 133 10.29 12.45 -1.95
CA ASN A 133 10.61 13.62 -2.77
C ASN A 133 10.72 13.23 -4.27
N SER A 134 11.00 14.21 -5.14
CA SER A 134 11.14 13.96 -6.58
C SER A 134 12.28 12.99 -6.93
N GLU A 135 13.36 12.97 -6.15
CA GLU A 135 14.54 12.14 -6.41
C GLU A 135 14.30 10.65 -6.11
N ASN A 136 13.46 10.33 -5.12
CA ASN A 136 13.27 8.95 -4.65
C ASN A 136 11.89 8.34 -4.97
N CYS A 137 10.90 9.15 -5.36
CA CYS A 137 9.51 8.67 -5.47
C CYS A 137 9.34 7.53 -6.49
N MET A 138 10.03 7.57 -7.63
CA MET A 138 9.92 6.50 -8.63
C MET A 138 10.52 5.19 -8.12
N SER A 139 11.67 5.24 -7.45
CA SER A 139 12.33 4.04 -6.92
C SER A 139 11.38 3.26 -6.01
N TYR A 140 10.63 3.93 -5.12
CA TYR A 140 9.66 3.24 -4.28
C TYR A 140 8.50 2.57 -5.05
N ILE A 141 8.06 3.17 -6.16
CA ILE A 141 7.06 2.56 -7.05
C ILE A 141 7.64 1.30 -7.71
N GLU A 142 8.90 1.35 -8.14
CA GLU A 142 9.62 0.21 -8.73
C GLU A 142 9.85 -0.92 -7.71
N GLU A 143 10.10 -0.57 -6.45
CA GLU A 143 10.18 -1.51 -5.32
C GLU A 143 8.82 -2.10 -4.90
N GLY A 144 7.73 -1.72 -5.58
CA GLY A 144 6.41 -2.34 -5.41
C GLY A 144 5.40 -1.54 -4.59
N ALA A 145 5.67 -0.27 -4.28
CA ALA A 145 4.63 0.60 -3.75
C ALA A 145 3.50 0.83 -4.77
N SER A 146 2.27 0.72 -4.32
CA SER A 146 1.09 1.09 -5.11
C SER A 146 1.03 2.61 -5.37
N HIS A 147 1.39 3.38 -4.35
CA HIS A 147 1.39 4.85 -4.34
C HIS A 147 2.50 5.35 -3.43
N VAL A 148 2.96 6.57 -3.71
CA VAL A 148 3.78 7.34 -2.78
C VAL A 148 2.94 8.37 -2.03
N ILE A 149 3.25 8.57 -0.76
CA ILE A 149 2.59 9.51 0.15
C ILE A 149 3.57 10.64 0.40
N VAL A 150 3.17 11.84 0.00
CA VAL A 150 3.97 13.05 0.18
C VAL A 150 3.38 13.87 1.31
N THR A 151 4.24 14.20 2.27
CA THR A 151 3.95 15.03 3.43
C THR A 151 4.71 16.35 3.30
N SER A 152 5.65 16.64 4.21
CA SER A 152 6.33 17.95 4.34
C SER A 152 7.13 18.40 3.11
N TYR A 153 7.44 17.53 2.15
CA TYR A 153 8.21 17.93 0.98
C TYR A 153 7.49 19.00 0.12
N VAL A 154 6.16 18.90 -0.01
CA VAL A 154 5.33 19.85 -0.79
C VAL A 154 4.66 20.90 0.09
N PHE A 155 4.96 20.93 1.39
CA PHE A 155 4.47 21.97 2.29
C PHE A 155 5.63 22.77 2.86
N ASN A 156 5.69 24.06 2.55
CA ASN A 156 6.73 24.96 3.02
C ASN A 156 6.10 26.26 3.54
N ASN A 157 6.49 26.68 4.75
CA ASN A 157 6.01 27.92 5.35
C ASN A 157 4.48 28.09 5.36
N GLY A 158 3.75 27.00 5.62
CA GLY A 158 2.29 27.04 5.63
C GLY A 158 1.65 27.24 4.25
N LYS A 159 2.39 26.95 3.17
CA LYS A 159 1.87 26.97 1.80
C LYS A 159 2.29 25.70 1.08
N ILE A 160 1.56 25.40 0.01
CA ILE A 160 1.87 24.29 -0.87
C ILE A 160 2.87 24.75 -1.90
N ASP A 161 3.97 24.01 -2.01
CA ASP A 161 4.94 24.17 -3.07
C ASP A 161 4.42 23.45 -4.33
N LEU A 162 3.78 24.22 -5.21
CA LEU A 162 3.16 23.70 -6.43
C LEU A 162 4.18 23.20 -7.46
N GLU A 163 5.42 23.71 -7.43
CA GLU A 163 6.48 23.24 -8.32
C GLU A 163 6.91 21.83 -7.92
N ARG A 164 7.22 21.63 -6.64
CA ARG A 164 7.54 20.28 -6.09
C ARG A 164 6.40 19.29 -6.30
N LEU A 165 5.15 19.75 -6.17
CA LEU A 165 3.99 18.91 -6.42
C LEU A 165 3.92 18.48 -7.90
N LYS A 166 4.10 19.43 -8.84
CA LYS A 166 4.11 19.15 -10.27
C LYS A 166 5.24 18.19 -10.64
N ASP A 167 6.43 18.35 -10.06
CA ASP A 167 7.56 17.46 -10.30
C ASP A 167 7.22 16.02 -9.94
N ILE A 168 6.72 15.77 -8.73
CA ILE A 168 6.33 14.41 -8.34
C ILE A 168 5.21 13.87 -9.22
N VAL A 169 4.19 14.67 -9.53
CA VAL A 169 3.11 14.26 -10.43
C VAL A 169 3.64 13.86 -11.81
N SER A 170 4.62 14.58 -12.35
CA SER A 170 5.24 14.26 -13.64
C SER A 170 5.99 12.92 -13.64
N ILE A 171 6.55 12.53 -12.49
CA ILE A 171 7.35 11.31 -12.33
C ILE A 171 6.46 10.09 -12.11
N VAL A 172 5.59 10.11 -11.08
CA VAL A 172 4.82 8.93 -10.69
C VAL A 172 3.41 8.90 -11.29
N GLY A 173 2.92 10.04 -11.80
CA GLY A 173 1.55 10.24 -12.23
C GLY A 173 0.62 10.47 -11.03
N LYS A 174 -0.41 11.31 -11.21
CA LYS A 174 -1.33 11.65 -10.11
C LYS A 174 -2.00 10.40 -9.50
N GLN A 175 -2.35 9.43 -10.32
CA GLN A 175 -3.02 8.20 -9.90
C GLN A 175 -2.21 7.38 -8.89
N ARG A 176 -0.89 7.61 -8.76
CA ARG A 176 0.00 6.96 -7.79
C ARG A 176 0.54 7.93 -6.73
N LEU A 177 -0.01 9.14 -6.63
CA LEU A 177 0.36 10.14 -5.64
C LEU A 177 -0.75 10.33 -4.61
N ILE A 178 -0.36 10.38 -3.34
CA ILE A 178 -1.22 10.71 -2.20
C ILE A 178 -0.63 11.91 -1.48
N LEU A 179 -1.48 12.89 -1.19
CA LEU A 179 -1.16 14.01 -0.32
C LEU A 179 -1.66 13.72 1.08
N ASP A 180 -0.74 13.63 2.04
CA ASP A 180 -1.09 13.48 3.45
C ASP A 180 -1.12 14.86 4.12
N LEU A 181 -2.33 15.26 4.51
CA LEU A 181 -2.65 16.57 5.08
C LEU A 181 -2.79 16.45 6.59
N SER A 182 -1.71 16.73 7.31
CA SER A 182 -1.79 16.93 8.75
C SER A 182 -2.63 18.18 9.05
N CYS A 183 -3.73 18.06 9.80
CA CYS A 183 -4.64 19.17 10.11
C CYS A 183 -4.92 19.27 11.61
N ARG A 184 -5.05 20.50 12.13
CA ARG A 184 -5.47 20.75 13.52
C ARG A 184 -6.60 21.76 13.58
N LYS A 185 -7.48 21.59 14.56
CA LYS A 185 -8.57 22.55 14.80
C LYS A 185 -8.01 23.78 15.51
N LYS A 186 -8.29 24.96 14.96
CA LYS A 186 -7.98 26.28 15.50
C LYS A 186 -9.17 27.21 15.22
N ASP A 187 -9.66 27.88 16.26
CA ASP A 187 -10.76 28.85 16.16
C ASP A 187 -12.00 28.31 15.42
N GLY A 188 -12.37 27.06 15.73
CA GLY A 188 -13.52 26.38 15.14
C GLY A 188 -13.30 25.76 13.76
N ARG A 189 -12.17 26.04 13.09
CA ARG A 189 -11.85 25.56 11.74
C ARG A 189 -10.66 24.61 11.75
N TYR A 190 -10.58 23.70 10.78
CA TYR A 190 -9.37 22.88 10.58
C TYR A 190 -8.41 23.62 9.66
N ALA A 191 -7.15 23.71 10.04
CA ALA A 191 -6.08 24.26 9.23
C ALA A 191 -5.00 23.21 9.04
N ILE A 192 -4.39 23.17 7.85
CA ILE A 192 -3.24 22.31 7.60
C ILE A 192 -2.11 22.76 8.53
N VAL A 193 -1.38 21.81 9.09
CA VAL A 193 -0.20 22.05 9.93
C VAL A 193 1.03 21.43 9.28
N THR A 194 2.12 22.18 9.29
CA THR A 194 3.42 21.78 8.76
C THR A 194 4.40 21.59 9.91
N ASP A 195 5.63 21.18 9.58
CA ASP A 195 6.73 21.07 10.54
C ASP A 195 6.37 20.18 11.73
N ARG A 196 5.89 18.95 11.44
CA ARG A 196 5.52 17.94 12.45
C ARG A 196 4.49 18.46 13.47
N TRP A 197 3.40 19.04 12.99
CA TRP A 197 2.27 19.55 13.79
C TRP A 197 2.54 20.84 14.58
N GLN A 198 3.68 21.50 14.34
CA GLN A 198 4.12 22.65 15.11
C GLN A 198 3.68 23.99 14.51
N LYS A 199 3.60 24.09 13.17
CA LYS A 199 3.30 25.35 12.48
C LYS A 199 1.95 25.27 11.77
N PHE A 200 1.04 26.19 12.10
CA PHE A 200 -0.21 26.34 11.35
C PHE A 200 0.06 27.01 10.00
N SER A 201 -0.55 26.45 8.95
CA SER A 201 -0.65 27.09 7.64
C SER A 201 -1.81 28.09 7.59
N ASP A 202 -1.79 28.96 6.58
CA ASP A 202 -2.94 29.81 6.25
C ASP A 202 -4.03 29.05 5.47
N VAL A 203 -3.79 27.77 5.14
CA VAL A 203 -4.71 26.93 4.37
C VAL A 203 -5.71 26.28 5.31
N ILE A 204 -6.95 26.75 5.24
CA ILE A 204 -8.09 26.15 5.92
C ILE A 204 -8.56 24.94 5.11
N LEU A 205 -8.83 23.84 5.82
CA LEU A 205 -9.43 22.65 5.24
C LEU A 205 -10.94 22.86 5.09
N ASP A 206 -11.34 23.21 3.89
CA ASP A 206 -12.73 23.34 3.43
C ASP A 206 -12.93 22.67 2.05
N GLU A 207 -14.16 22.70 1.55
CA GLU A 207 -14.53 22.13 0.24
C GLU A 207 -13.64 22.66 -0.90
N LYS A 208 -13.39 23.98 -0.94
CA LYS A 208 -12.56 24.61 -1.98
C LYS A 208 -11.11 24.14 -1.93
N SER A 209 -10.54 24.04 -0.73
CA SER A 209 -9.19 23.54 -0.54
C SER A 209 -9.05 22.07 -0.95
N LEU A 210 -10.07 21.25 -0.62
CA LEU A 210 -10.11 19.83 -0.98
C LEU A 210 -10.31 19.64 -2.48
N GLU A 211 -11.13 20.47 -3.13
CA GLU A 211 -11.28 20.48 -4.58
C GLU A 211 -10.00 20.94 -5.27
N PHE A 212 -9.33 21.97 -4.76
CA PHE A 212 -8.05 22.41 -5.30
C PHE A 212 -6.99 21.31 -5.22
N LEU A 213 -6.89 20.63 -4.06
CA LEU A 213 -5.91 19.58 -3.80
C LEU A 213 -6.27 18.26 -4.51
N GLY A 214 -7.55 17.92 -4.51
CA GLY A 214 -8.13 16.75 -5.18
C GLY A 214 -8.27 16.93 -6.69
N GLY A 215 -8.26 18.17 -7.17
CA GLY A 215 -8.51 18.60 -8.55
C GLY A 215 -7.31 18.50 -9.49
N SER A 216 -6.13 18.13 -9.00
CA SER A 216 -5.02 17.70 -9.88
C SER A 216 -5.38 16.48 -10.77
N ARG A 217 -6.62 15.93 -10.68
CA ARG A 217 -7.18 14.77 -11.40
C ARG A 217 -8.01 15.22 -12.59
N THR A 218 -8.24 16.52 -12.71
CA THR A 218 -9.15 17.15 -13.66
C THR A 218 -8.58 18.50 -14.10
N GLN A 219 -7.35 18.50 -14.59
CA GLN A 219 -6.92 19.48 -15.59
C GLN A 219 -6.73 18.78 -16.93
N GLU A 220 -7.74 18.00 -17.33
CA GLU A 220 -8.08 17.83 -18.73
C GLU A 220 -9.19 18.84 -19.03
N ARG A 221 -8.80 19.99 -19.56
CA ARG A 221 -9.45 20.71 -20.66
C ARG A 221 -8.70 22.02 -20.91
N ASP A 222 -8.37 22.20 -22.19
CA ASP A 222 -7.98 23.43 -22.89
C ASP A 222 -6.51 23.88 -22.76
N VAL A 223 -5.61 23.19 -23.49
CA VAL A 223 -4.87 23.76 -24.65
C VAL A 223 -4.70 22.66 -25.70
#